data_AF-U1ZJR5-F1
#
_entry.id   AF-U1ZJR5-F1
#
_cell.length_a   1.000
_cell.length_b   1.000
_cell.length_c   1.000
_cell.angle_alpha   90.00
_cell.angle_beta   90.00
_cell.angle_gamma   90.00
#
_symmetry.space_group_name_H-M   'P 1'
#
loop_
_entity.id
_entity.type
_entity.pdbx_description
1 polymer ?
#
loop_
_entity_poly.entity_id
_entity_poly.type
_entity_poly.pdbx_seq_one_letter_code
_entity_poly.pdbx_strand_id
1 'polypeptide(L)'
;FHGPEGVDCHAWPCVVDLHEAFYFKPDAGQLLGSPANADPVAPHDVQPEELDIAMGIYQIEEHTSLSIRRPAHTWAGLRSFVADGDLVAGYDGQAEGFFWVAAQGGYGIQTSAAMGQASAALIRRQPLPEALTRFGLDEAMLSPARLRQ
;
A
#
# COMPACT_ATOMS: atom_id res chain seq x y z
N PHE A 1 13.86 -13.48 2.14
CA PHE A 1 14.39 -14.78 2.64
C PHE A 1 14.60 -15.71 1.46
N HIS A 2 15.45 -16.72 1.60
CA HIS A 2 15.73 -17.66 0.51
C HIS A 2 14.53 -18.59 0.26
N GLY A 3 14.24 -18.87 -1.01
CA GLY A 3 13.31 -19.93 -1.38
C GLY A 3 13.85 -21.32 -1.00
N PRO A 4 13.00 -22.36 -1.11
CA PRO A 4 13.41 -23.73 -0.80
C PRO A 4 14.49 -24.21 -1.78
N GLU A 5 15.43 -25.01 -1.27
CA GLU A 5 16.57 -25.50 -2.06
C GLU A 5 16.10 -26.34 -3.25
N GLY A 6 16.67 -26.08 -4.43
CA GLY A 6 16.34 -26.80 -5.67
C GLY A 6 14.99 -26.42 -6.30
N VAL A 7 14.30 -25.41 -5.78
CA VAL A 7 13.02 -24.93 -6.33
C VAL A 7 13.18 -23.55 -6.95
N ASP A 8 12.86 -23.44 -8.25
CA ASP A 8 12.72 -22.14 -8.90
C ASP A 8 11.40 -21.49 -8.50
N CYS A 9 11.50 -20.46 -7.65
CA CYS A 9 10.36 -19.67 -7.18
C CYS A 9 10.22 -18.33 -7.91
N HIS A 10 11.04 -18.01 -8.92
CA HIS A 10 11.06 -16.68 -9.54
C HIS A 10 9.72 -16.30 -10.18
N ALA A 11 9.02 -17.27 -10.76
CA ALA A 11 7.75 -17.05 -11.45
C ALA A 11 6.51 -17.30 -10.57
N TRP A 12 6.68 -17.50 -9.25
CA TRP A 12 5.54 -17.67 -8.37
C TRP A 12 4.68 -16.40 -8.31
N PRO A 13 3.35 -16.53 -8.16
CA PRO A 13 2.50 -15.38 -7.99
C PRO A 13 2.75 -14.71 -6.63
N CYS A 14 2.25 -13.49 -6.47
CA CYS A 14 2.00 -12.98 -5.14
C CYS A 14 0.92 -13.85 -4.47
N VAL A 15 1.23 -14.40 -3.30
CA VAL A 15 0.28 -15.17 -2.49
C VAL A 15 -0.14 -14.27 -1.34
N VAL A 16 -1.44 -14.07 -1.20
CA VAL A 16 -2.04 -13.24 -0.16
C VAL A 16 -3.08 -14.09 0.55
N ASP A 17 -3.03 -14.10 1.89
CA ASP A 17 -4.06 -14.74 2.69
C ASP A 17 -5.41 -14.02 2.55
N LEU A 18 -6.52 -14.77 2.65
CA LEU A 18 -7.87 -14.23 2.47
C LEU A 18 -8.22 -13.17 3.54
N HIS A 19 -7.69 -13.32 4.76
CA HIS A 19 -7.89 -12.37 5.85
C HIS A 19 -6.78 -11.31 5.90
N GLU A 20 -5.91 -11.27 4.88
CA GLU A 20 -4.71 -10.44 4.84
C GLU A 20 -3.83 -10.62 6.09
N ALA A 21 -3.75 -11.84 6.64
CA ALA A 21 -2.88 -12.13 7.78
C ALA A 21 -1.39 -12.21 7.40
N PHE A 22 -1.09 -12.48 6.12
CA PHE A 22 0.25 -12.42 5.55
C PHE A 22 0.19 -12.38 4.02
N TYR A 23 1.31 -12.00 3.40
CA TYR A 23 1.57 -12.28 1.99
C TYR A 23 3.04 -12.58 1.75
N PHE A 24 3.33 -13.24 0.64
CA PHE A 24 4.68 -13.35 0.12
C PHE A 24 4.71 -13.33 -1.40
N LYS A 25 5.83 -12.90 -1.97
CA LYS A 25 6.04 -12.84 -3.42
C LYS A 25 7.51 -12.98 -3.78
N PRO A 26 7.84 -13.39 -5.01
CA PRO A 26 9.19 -13.25 -5.53
C PRO A 26 9.63 -11.79 -5.58
N ASP A 27 10.88 -11.54 -5.21
CA ASP A 27 11.51 -10.23 -5.23
C ASP A 27 13.02 -10.37 -5.39
N ALA A 28 13.58 -9.86 -6.49
CA ALA A 28 15.02 -9.84 -6.78
C ALA A 28 15.76 -11.18 -6.57
N GLY A 29 15.14 -12.31 -6.95
CA GLY A 29 15.72 -13.66 -6.80
C GLY A 29 15.59 -14.26 -5.39
N GLN A 30 14.83 -13.61 -4.51
CA GLN A 30 14.44 -14.09 -3.18
C GLN A 30 12.92 -14.08 -3.03
N LEU A 31 12.43 -14.47 -1.85
CA LEU A 31 11.05 -14.25 -1.44
C LEU A 31 10.98 -13.09 -0.44
N LEU A 32 10.07 -12.16 -0.70
CA LEU A 32 9.63 -11.13 0.24
C LEU A 32 8.42 -11.67 0.99
N GLY A 33 8.38 -11.53 2.31
CA GLY A 33 7.23 -11.89 3.14
C GLY A 33 6.85 -10.73 4.06
N SER A 34 5.57 -10.64 4.38
CA SER A 34 5.04 -9.60 5.27
C SER A 34 3.85 -10.13 6.07
N PRO A 35 3.71 -9.76 7.35
CA PRO A 35 2.51 -10.00 8.15
C PRO A 35 1.31 -9.11 7.76
N ALA A 36 1.45 -8.21 6.78
CA ALA A 36 0.39 -7.35 6.24
C ALA A 36 -0.35 -6.45 7.26
N ASN A 37 0.12 -6.38 8.51
CA ASN A 37 -0.45 -5.60 9.58
C ASN A 37 -0.49 -4.09 9.27
N ALA A 38 -1.39 -3.40 9.97
CA ALA A 38 -1.63 -1.96 9.83
C ALA A 38 -1.80 -1.33 11.22
N ASP A 39 -0.78 -1.49 12.07
CA ASP A 39 -0.84 -1.01 13.45
C ASP A 39 -0.74 0.53 13.53
N PRO A 40 -1.66 1.21 14.24
CA PRO A 40 -1.65 2.67 14.32
C PRO A 40 -0.42 3.20 15.07
N VAL A 41 0.35 4.05 14.39
CA VAL A 41 1.50 4.75 14.95
C VAL A 41 1.52 6.21 14.49
N ALA A 42 2.17 7.08 15.27
CA ALA A 42 2.43 8.45 14.84
C ALA A 42 3.44 8.46 13.67
N PRO A 43 3.44 9.48 12.79
CA PRO A 43 4.45 9.61 11.74
C PRO A 43 5.86 9.72 12.31
N HIS A 44 6.75 8.81 11.92
CA HIS A 44 8.16 8.77 12.30
C HIS A 44 8.97 7.94 11.29
N ASP A 45 10.29 7.87 11.48
CA ASP A 45 11.16 6.92 10.74
C ASP A 45 10.96 5.50 11.29
N VAL A 46 9.92 4.83 10.79
CA VAL A 46 9.45 3.54 11.32
C VAL A 46 10.48 2.43 11.11
N GLN A 47 10.73 1.67 12.16
CA GLN A 47 11.61 0.50 12.16
C GLN A 47 10.78 -0.79 12.27
N PRO A 48 11.27 -1.92 11.74
CA PRO A 48 10.57 -3.19 11.88
C PRO A 48 10.64 -3.69 13.32
N GLU A 49 9.48 -4.02 13.88
CA GLU A 49 9.38 -4.65 15.20
C GLU A 49 9.68 -6.16 15.11
N GLU A 50 10.34 -6.71 16.14
CA GLU A 50 10.70 -8.13 16.16
C GLU A 50 9.48 -9.05 16.12
N LEU A 51 8.39 -8.62 16.78
CA LEU A 51 7.13 -9.37 16.81
C LEU A 51 6.48 -9.44 15.42
N ASP A 52 6.50 -8.37 14.65
CA ASP A 52 5.93 -8.33 13.29
C ASP A 52 6.69 -9.27 12.36
N ILE A 53 8.02 -9.27 12.45
CA ILE A 53 8.87 -10.20 11.70
C ILE A 53 8.54 -11.64 12.09
N ALA A 54 8.48 -11.94 13.39
CA ALA A 54 8.18 -13.28 13.88
C ALA A 54 6.79 -13.76 13.46
N MET A 55 5.79 -12.87 13.49
CA MET A 55 4.43 -13.14 13.05
C MET A 55 4.37 -13.45 11.56
N GLY A 56 5.05 -12.67 10.71
CA GLY A 56 5.12 -12.93 9.28
C GLY A 56 5.80 -14.26 8.95
N ILE A 57 6.89 -14.58 9.65
CA ILE A 57 7.56 -15.89 9.55
C ILE A 57 6.61 -17.02 9.94
N TYR A 58 5.99 -16.91 11.12
CA TYR A 58 5.09 -17.92 11.66
C TYR A 58 3.93 -18.20 10.70
N GLN A 59 3.26 -17.16 10.20
CA GLN A 59 2.12 -17.33 9.29
C GLN A 59 2.51 -18.02 7.98
N ILE A 60 3.67 -17.67 7.41
CA ILE A 60 4.16 -18.30 6.18
C ILE A 60 4.52 -19.77 6.42
N GLU A 61 5.24 -20.08 7.51
CA GLU A 61 5.62 -21.47 7.83
C GLU A 61 4.41 -22.34 8.21
N GLU A 62 3.38 -21.79 8.87
CA GLU A 62 2.17 -22.52 9.24
C GLU A 62 1.33 -22.93 8.00
N HIS A 63 1.28 -22.06 6.99
CA HIS A 63 0.42 -22.25 5.81
C HIS A 63 1.16 -22.78 4.58
N THR A 64 2.45 -23.06 4.68
CA THR A 64 3.28 -23.54 3.57
C THR A 64 4.28 -24.59 4.05
N SER A 65 5.01 -25.21 3.11
CA SER A 65 6.16 -26.08 3.46
C SER A 65 7.49 -25.32 3.48
N LEU A 66 7.47 -23.99 3.49
CA LEU A 66 8.68 -23.16 3.54
C LEU A 66 9.25 -23.20 4.94
N SER A 67 10.58 -23.12 5.05
CA SER A 67 11.26 -22.88 6.32
C SER A 67 12.14 -21.65 6.23
N ILE A 68 11.88 -20.67 7.10
CA ILE A 68 12.48 -19.33 7.09
C ILE A 68 13.35 -19.18 8.33
N ARG A 69 14.66 -19.32 8.16
CA ARG A 69 15.61 -19.19 9.28
C ARG A 69 15.82 -17.75 9.74
N ARG A 70 16.44 -16.94 8.88
CA ARG A 70 16.75 -15.53 9.16
C ARG A 70 16.46 -14.70 7.91
N PRO A 71 15.62 -13.65 8.00
CA PRO A 71 15.47 -12.70 6.93
C PRO A 71 16.82 -12.04 6.60
N ALA A 72 17.16 -11.94 5.31
CA ALA A 72 18.38 -11.26 4.88
C ALA A 72 18.30 -9.74 5.14
N HIS A 73 17.11 -9.17 4.98
CA HIS A 73 16.80 -7.77 5.20
C HIS A 73 15.40 -7.66 5.82
N THR A 74 15.22 -6.65 6.68
CA THR A 74 13.94 -6.30 7.29
C THR A 74 13.76 -4.80 7.23
N TRP A 75 12.51 -4.36 7.06
CA TRP A 75 12.13 -2.95 7.07
C TRP A 75 10.65 -2.84 7.42
N ALA A 76 10.24 -1.65 7.85
CA ALA A 76 8.84 -1.28 7.96
C ALA A 76 8.58 -0.05 7.08
N GLY A 77 7.31 0.22 6.82
CA GLY A 77 6.88 1.40 6.08
C GLY A 77 5.52 1.87 6.57
N LEU A 78 5.29 3.17 6.53
CA LEU A 78 4.01 3.75 6.94
C LEU A 78 3.01 3.71 5.77
N ARG A 79 1.85 3.11 6.02
CA ARG A 79 0.66 3.22 5.18
C ARG A 79 -0.30 4.18 5.89
N SER A 80 -0.56 5.33 5.29
CA SER A 80 -1.39 6.39 5.90
C SER A 80 -2.78 6.44 5.29
N PHE A 81 -3.81 6.47 6.14
CA PHE A 81 -5.22 6.38 5.77
C PHE A 81 -6.03 7.54 6.32
N VAL A 82 -7.16 7.80 5.68
CA VAL A 82 -8.30 8.54 6.25
C VAL A 82 -9.40 7.55 6.65
N ALA A 83 -10.46 8.04 7.29
CA ALA A 83 -11.48 7.20 7.91
C ALA A 83 -12.21 6.24 6.95
N ASP A 84 -12.37 6.62 5.68
CA ASP A 84 -13.02 5.80 4.65
C ASP A 84 -12.05 4.89 3.88
N GLY A 85 -10.74 5.01 4.13
CA GLY A 85 -9.70 4.24 3.44
C GLY A 85 -9.37 4.70 2.02
N ASP A 86 -10.11 5.68 1.48
CA ASP A 86 -9.93 6.16 0.12
C ASP A 86 -8.81 7.21 0.00
N LEU A 87 -8.24 7.32 -1.20
CA LEU A 87 -7.22 8.32 -1.49
C LEU A 87 -7.81 9.73 -1.49
N VAL A 88 -6.97 10.74 -1.27
CA VAL A 88 -7.40 12.15 -1.25
C VAL A 88 -6.59 12.95 -2.27
N ALA A 89 -7.30 13.58 -3.21
CA ALA A 89 -6.77 14.57 -4.15
C ALA A 89 -7.78 15.71 -4.35
N GLY A 90 -7.56 16.86 -3.72
CA GLY A 90 -8.47 18.00 -3.84
C GLY A 90 -8.07 19.21 -3.01
N TYR A 91 -8.69 20.36 -3.30
CA TYR A 91 -8.48 21.59 -2.54
C TYR A 91 -9.07 21.49 -1.13
N ASP A 92 -8.39 22.11 -0.17
CA ASP A 92 -8.94 22.32 1.16
C ASP A 92 -10.07 23.36 1.15
N GLY A 93 -11.19 23.07 1.82
CA GLY A 93 -12.34 23.98 1.87
C GLY A 93 -12.19 25.19 2.81
N GLN A 94 -11.11 25.28 3.59
CA GLN A 94 -10.83 26.36 4.55
C GLN A 94 -9.52 27.09 4.24
N ALA A 95 -8.56 26.42 3.59
CA ALA A 95 -7.27 27.00 3.22
C ALA A 95 -7.19 27.26 1.70
N GLU A 96 -7.35 28.52 1.29
CA GLU A 96 -7.28 28.91 -0.12
C GLU A 96 -5.94 28.50 -0.75
N GLY A 97 -6.01 27.83 -1.91
CA GLY A 97 -4.84 27.41 -2.67
C GLY A 97 -4.13 26.15 -2.12
N PHE A 98 -4.54 25.62 -0.97
CA PHE A 98 -3.97 24.39 -0.41
C PHE A 98 -4.59 23.15 -1.07
N PHE A 99 -3.77 22.29 -1.67
CA PHE A 99 -4.21 21.06 -2.34
C PHE A 99 -3.65 19.82 -1.64
N TRP A 100 -4.53 18.90 -1.26
CA TRP A 100 -4.16 17.63 -0.66
C TRP A 100 -3.80 16.60 -1.74
N VAL A 101 -2.70 15.88 -1.55
CA VAL A 101 -2.39 14.62 -2.25
C VAL A 101 -1.99 13.62 -1.18
N ALA A 102 -2.97 12.96 -0.58
CA ALA A 102 -2.81 12.27 0.70
C ALA A 102 -3.53 10.91 0.73
N ALA A 103 -3.37 10.22 1.86
CA ALA A 103 -4.08 8.97 2.19
C ALA A 103 -3.86 7.85 1.16
N GLN A 104 -2.63 7.71 0.65
CA GLN A 104 -2.30 6.68 -0.34
C GLN A 104 -2.45 5.25 0.20
N GLY A 105 -2.52 5.06 1.52
CA GLY A 105 -2.67 3.76 2.15
C GLY A 105 -1.62 2.75 1.66
N GLY A 106 -2.06 1.54 1.34
CA GLY A 106 -1.23 0.51 0.68
C GLY A 106 -1.15 0.60 -0.83
N TYR A 107 -1.67 1.67 -1.44
CA TYR A 107 -2.01 1.69 -2.87
C TYR A 107 -1.24 2.74 -3.68
N GLY A 108 -0.36 3.51 -3.04
CA GLY A 108 0.30 4.67 -3.65
C GLY A 108 1.07 4.33 -4.92
N ILE A 109 1.79 3.21 -4.95
CA ILE A 109 2.56 2.81 -6.14
C ILE A 109 1.63 2.45 -7.31
N GLN A 110 0.69 1.53 -7.09
CA GLN A 110 -0.20 1.04 -8.14
C GLN A 110 -1.19 2.09 -8.68
N THR A 111 -1.54 3.09 -7.87
CA THR A 111 -2.46 4.17 -8.25
C THR A 111 -1.76 5.43 -8.75
N SER A 112 -0.43 5.52 -8.63
CA SER A 112 0.36 6.75 -8.85
C SER A 112 0.10 7.43 -10.19
N ALA A 113 -0.06 6.68 -11.28
CA ALA A 113 -0.31 7.24 -12.61
C ALA A 113 -1.67 7.97 -12.68
N ALA A 114 -2.74 7.30 -12.23
CA ALA A 114 -4.08 7.88 -12.19
C ALA A 114 -4.14 9.05 -11.20
N MET A 115 -3.56 8.88 -10.00
CA MET A 115 -3.51 9.92 -8.98
C MET A 115 -2.74 11.15 -9.45
N GLY A 116 -1.59 10.99 -10.10
CA GLY A 116 -0.80 12.09 -10.64
C GLY A 116 -1.56 12.88 -11.72
N GLN A 117 -2.18 12.17 -12.67
CA GLN A 117 -3.00 12.78 -13.72
C GLN A 117 -4.23 13.50 -13.16
N ALA A 118 -4.97 12.86 -12.25
CA ALA A 118 -6.14 13.44 -11.61
C ALA A 118 -5.75 14.69 -10.81
N SER A 119 -4.76 14.57 -9.91
CA SER A 119 -4.31 15.68 -9.07
C SER A 119 -3.83 16.87 -9.91
N ALA A 120 -3.06 16.63 -10.96
CA ALA A 120 -2.58 17.70 -11.84
C ALA A 120 -3.72 18.42 -12.59
N ALA A 121 -4.74 17.69 -13.04
CA ALA A 121 -5.92 18.29 -13.67
C ALA A 121 -6.71 19.14 -12.67
N LEU A 122 -6.99 18.61 -11.47
CA LEU A 122 -7.74 19.29 -10.41
C LEU A 122 -7.01 20.54 -9.89
N ILE A 123 -5.68 20.48 -9.69
CA ILE A 123 -4.85 21.64 -9.33
C ILE A 123 -4.98 22.76 -10.38
N ARG A 124 -5.07 22.40 -11.66
CA ARG A 124 -5.22 23.36 -12.77
C ARG A 124 -6.67 23.77 -13.02
N ARG A 125 -7.62 23.31 -12.18
CA ARG A 125 -9.07 23.52 -12.31
C ARG A 125 -9.59 23.06 -13.68
N GLN A 126 -9.09 21.92 -14.13
CA GLN A 126 -9.50 21.27 -15.38
C GLN A 126 -10.35 20.03 -15.09
N PRO A 127 -11.23 19.63 -16.02
CA PRO A 127 -11.92 18.36 -15.89
C PRO A 127 -10.90 17.20 -15.85
N LEU A 128 -11.27 16.13 -15.15
CA LEU A 128 -10.50 14.89 -15.17
C LEU A 128 -10.38 14.37 -16.63
N PRO A 129 -9.21 13.85 -17.04
CA PRO A 129 -9.06 13.20 -18.34
C PRO A 129 -10.11 12.11 -18.58
N GLU A 130 -10.63 12.00 -19.80
CA GLU A 130 -11.61 10.98 -20.19
C GLU A 130 -11.14 9.55 -19.87
N ALA A 131 -9.84 9.30 -20.01
CA ALA A 131 -9.22 8.02 -19.67
C ALA A 131 -9.39 7.63 -18.20
N LEU A 132 -9.64 8.58 -17.30
CA LEU A 132 -9.93 8.33 -15.88
C LEU A 132 -11.44 8.25 -15.62
N THR A 133 -12.23 9.18 -16.17
CA THR A 133 -13.67 9.19 -15.96
C THR A 133 -14.37 7.96 -16.56
N ARG A 134 -13.82 7.35 -17.63
CA ARG A 134 -14.32 6.07 -18.17
C ARG A 134 -14.21 4.90 -17.20
N PHE A 135 -13.34 4.99 -16.20
CA PHE A 135 -13.21 4.00 -15.11
C PHE A 135 -14.05 4.38 -13.88
N GLY A 136 -14.95 5.36 -14.03
CA GLY A 136 -15.86 5.80 -12.97
C GLY A 136 -15.25 6.78 -11.97
N LEU A 137 -14.04 7.29 -12.21
CA LEU A 137 -13.42 8.28 -11.31
C LEU A 137 -14.07 9.66 -11.51
N ASP A 138 -14.47 10.28 -10.41
CA ASP A 138 -14.88 11.69 -10.39
C ASP A 138 -14.14 12.50 -9.30
N GLU A 139 -14.29 13.82 -9.35
CA GLU A 139 -13.66 14.74 -8.40
C GLU A 139 -14.20 14.57 -6.96
N ALA A 140 -15.49 14.27 -6.81
CA ALA A 140 -16.13 14.17 -5.50
C ALA A 140 -15.58 12.96 -4.71
N MET A 141 -15.32 11.85 -5.40
CA MET A 141 -14.68 10.66 -4.82
C MET A 141 -13.28 10.97 -4.26
N LEU A 142 -12.52 11.88 -4.89
CA LEU A 142 -11.16 12.24 -4.46
C LEU A 142 -11.13 13.41 -3.46
N SER A 143 -12.20 14.20 -3.39
CA SER A 143 -12.23 15.44 -2.61
C SER A 143 -12.09 15.19 -1.10
N PRO A 144 -11.26 15.96 -0.37
CA PRO A 144 -11.22 15.91 1.09
C PRO A 144 -12.53 16.37 1.74
N ALA A 145 -13.41 17.07 1.01
CA ALA A 145 -14.69 17.55 1.54
C ALA A 145 -15.61 16.41 2.00
N ARG A 146 -15.47 15.20 1.41
CA ARG A 146 -16.27 14.02 1.79
C ARG A 146 -16.02 13.55 3.24
N LEU A 147 -14.87 13.92 3.81
CA LEU A 147 -14.47 13.52 5.16
C LEU A 147 -15.01 14.43 6.27
N ARG A 148 -15.62 15.57 5.90
CA ARG A 148 -16.20 16.52 6.86
C ARG A 148 -17.67 16.17 7.07
N GLN A 149 -17.95 15.35 8.08
CA GLN A 149 -19.27 15.22 8.70
C GLN A 149 -19.32 16.05 9.98
#